data_AF-A0A9D8G3S1-F1
#
_entry.id   AF-A0A9D8G3S1-F1
#
_cell.length_a   1.000
_cell.length_b   1.000
_cell.length_c   1.000
_cell.angle_alpha   90.00
_cell.angle_beta   90.00
_cell.angle_gamma   90.00
#
_symmetry.space_group_name_H-M   'P 1'
#
loop_
_entity.id
_entity.type
_entity.pdbx_description
1 polymer ?
#
loop_
_entity_poly.entity_id
_entity_poly.type
_entity_poly.pdbx_seq_one_letter_code
_entity_poly.pdbx_strand_id
1 'polypeptide(L)'
;MYEALKSAHSGLRWVVIALIIWAIYNAFMAKDFNKREKLVNLFSMVSVHTQLILGFILYVKSPKVQFFDGWMKDSLYRFYGMEHLLGMFIAVVLITIGYSKSKRANTAAEKFKPIKIFYLIGLIIILASIPWPFRANLGGAWF
;
A
#
# COMPACT_ATOMS: atom_id res chain seq x y z
N MET A 1 -21.59 -10.27 -1.53
CA MET A 1 -20.96 -8.93 -1.67
C MET A 1 -19.67 -8.80 -0.85
N TYR A 2 -19.68 -9.07 0.46
CA TYR A 2 -18.48 -8.95 1.32
C TYR A 2 -17.31 -9.83 0.86
N GLU A 3 -17.51 -11.13 0.64
CA GLU A 3 -16.42 -12.04 0.20
C GLU A 3 -15.83 -11.63 -1.15
N ALA A 4 -16.66 -11.20 -2.11
CA ALA A 4 -16.17 -10.71 -3.40
C ALA A 4 -15.25 -9.49 -3.25
N LEU A 5 -15.62 -8.55 -2.38
CA LEU A 5 -14.81 -7.38 -2.07
C LEU A 5 -13.51 -7.75 -1.34
N LYS A 6 -13.58 -8.68 -0.40
CA LYS A 6 -12.41 -9.21 0.33
C LYS A 6 -11.43 -9.87 -0.63
N SER A 7 -11.90 -10.75 -1.51
CA SER A 7 -11.07 -11.39 -2.54
C SER A 7 -10.48 -10.35 -3.51
N ALA A 8 -11.24 -9.35 -3.93
CA ALA A 8 -10.75 -8.28 -4.81
C ALA A 8 -9.64 -7.45 -4.14
N HIS A 9 -9.84 -7.02 -2.89
CA HIS A 9 -8.84 -6.27 -2.13
C HIS A 9 -7.57 -7.09 -1.88
N SER A 10 -7.73 -8.38 -1.58
CA SER A 10 -6.60 -9.27 -1.33
C SER A 10 -5.80 -9.60 -2.60
N GLY A 11 -6.49 -9.81 -3.73
CA GLY A 11 -5.85 -9.97 -5.04
C GLY A 11 -5.13 -8.69 -5.49
N LEU A 12 -5.77 -7.53 -5.34
CA LEU A 12 -5.20 -6.23 -5.75
C LEU A 12 -3.92 -5.89 -4.95
N ARG A 13 -3.81 -6.33 -3.69
CA ARG A 13 -2.58 -6.19 -2.88
C ARG A 13 -1.34 -6.70 -3.60
N TRP A 14 -1.43 -7.82 -4.31
CA TRP A 14 -0.29 -8.38 -5.03
C TRP A 14 0.11 -7.53 -6.24
N VAL A 15 -0.87 -6.94 -6.93
CA VAL A 15 -0.62 -5.97 -8.02
C VAL A 15 0.05 -4.71 -7.48
N VAL A 16 -0.41 -4.20 -6.33
CA VAL A 16 0.22 -3.07 -5.64
C VAL A 16 1.68 -3.34 -5.33
N ILE A 17 1.97 -4.48 -4.69
CA ILE A 17 3.34 -4.88 -4.32
C ILE A 17 4.22 -5.00 -5.57
N ALA A 18 3.74 -5.69 -6.61
CA ALA A 18 4.49 -5.89 -7.85
C ALA A 18 4.83 -4.56 -8.55
N LEU A 19 3.86 -3.65 -8.65
CA LEU A 19 4.07 -2.33 -9.27
C LEU A 19 5.06 -1.47 -8.47
N ILE A 20 4.95 -1.44 -7.14
CA ILE A 20 5.88 -0.68 -6.29
C ILE A 20 7.30 -1.25 -6.38
N ILE A 21 7.47 -2.57 -6.35
CA ILE A 21 8.78 -3.22 -6.53
C ILE A 21 9.36 -2.86 -7.88
N TRP A 22 8.55 -2.90 -8.95
CA TRP A 22 9.02 -2.52 -10.29
C TRP A 22 9.39 -1.04 -10.38
N ALA A 23 8.62 -0.13 -9.78
CA ALA A 23 8.93 1.28 -9.69
C ALA A 23 10.28 1.52 -8.98
N ILE A 24 10.51 0.84 -7.86
CA ILE A 24 11.76 0.91 -7.10
C ILE A 24 12.91 0.35 -7.93
N TYR A 25 12.75 -0.83 -8.54
CA TYR A 25 13.76 -1.43 -9.40
C TYR A 25 14.19 -0.49 -10.53
N ASN A 26 13.23 0.09 -11.25
CA ASN A 26 13.51 1.07 -12.31
C ASN A 26 14.23 2.29 -11.75
N ALA A 27 13.86 2.76 -10.55
CA ALA A 27 14.51 3.91 -9.95
C ALA A 27 16.00 3.69 -9.70
N PHE A 28 16.42 2.46 -9.38
CA PHE A 28 17.84 2.13 -9.19
C PHE A 28 18.58 1.78 -10.49
N MET A 29 17.91 1.12 -11.44
CA MET A 29 18.57 0.50 -12.60
C MET A 29 18.43 1.28 -13.91
N ALA A 30 17.36 2.06 -14.08
CA ALA A 30 17.14 2.80 -15.32
C ALA A 30 18.07 4.01 -15.42
N LYS A 31 18.66 4.22 -16.61
CA LYS A 31 19.50 5.39 -16.90
C LYS A 31 18.64 6.62 -17.21
N ASP A 32 17.59 6.44 -18.01
CA ASP A 32 16.69 7.50 -18.45
C ASP A 32 15.31 7.37 -17.85
N PHE A 33 14.64 8.50 -17.64
CA PHE A 33 13.26 8.56 -17.17
C PHE A 33 12.30 8.75 -18.34
N ASN A 34 11.88 7.64 -18.96
CA ASN A 34 11.02 7.66 -20.13
C ASN A 34 9.54 7.49 -19.75
N LYS A 35 8.68 7.41 -20.78
CA LYS A 35 7.23 7.22 -20.61
C LYS A 35 6.90 5.96 -19.80
N ARG A 36 7.66 4.88 -19.96
CA ARG A 36 7.46 3.62 -19.23
C ARG A 36 7.63 3.82 -17.72
N GLU A 37 8.74 4.40 -17.29
CA GLU A 37 9.05 4.65 -15.87
C GLU A 37 7.99 5.57 -15.25
N LYS A 38 7.57 6.59 -16.01
CA LYS A 38 6.48 7.48 -15.61
C LYS A 38 5.17 6.72 -15.39
N LEU A 39 4.82 5.81 -16.30
CA LEU A 39 3.59 5.02 -16.21
C LEU A 39 3.64 4.00 -15.07
N VAL A 40 4.76 3.30 -14.87
CA VAL A 40 4.93 2.37 -13.74
C VAL A 40 4.75 3.10 -12.40
N ASN A 41 5.35 4.30 -12.26
CA ASN A 41 5.20 5.11 -11.06
C ASN A 41 3.75 5.59 -10.87
N LEU A 42 3.08 6.00 -11.96
CA LEU A 42 1.67 6.42 -11.94
C LEU A 42 0.76 5.26 -11.52
N PHE A 43 0.90 4.09 -12.16
CA PHE A 43 0.08 2.92 -11.85
C PHE A 43 0.33 2.38 -10.44
N SER A 44 1.56 2.48 -9.92
CA SER A 44 1.84 2.18 -8.51
C SER A 44 1.07 3.10 -7.57
N MET A 45 1.02 4.41 -7.89
CA MET A 45 0.28 5.39 -7.09
C MET A 45 -1.23 5.16 -7.19
N VAL A 46 -1.76 4.95 -8.39
CA VAL A 46 -3.20 4.69 -8.59
C VAL A 46 -3.61 3.40 -7.89
N SER A 47 -2.83 2.32 -8.00
CA SER A 47 -3.17 1.03 -7.40
C SER A 47 -3.23 1.09 -5.87
N VAL A 48 -2.33 1.82 -5.19
CA VAL A 48 -2.42 2.00 -3.72
C VAL A 48 -3.66 2.80 -3.31
N HIS A 49 -4.10 3.78 -4.10
CA HIS A 49 -5.35 4.50 -3.80
C HIS A 49 -6.56 3.61 -4.00
N THR A 50 -6.61 2.84 -5.09
CA THR A 50 -7.67 1.85 -5.29
C THR A 50 -7.70 0.82 -4.17
N GLN A 51 -6.53 0.34 -3.72
CA GLN A 51 -6.40 -0.56 -2.58
C GLN A 51 -6.98 0.06 -1.31
N LEU A 52 -6.65 1.32 -1.03
CA LEU A 52 -7.17 2.04 0.13
C LEU A 52 -8.69 2.23 0.06
N ILE A 53 -9.24 2.57 -1.09
CA ILE A 53 -10.70 2.72 -1.28
C ILE A 53 -11.41 1.39 -1.01
N LEU A 54 -10.96 0.29 -1.62
CA LEU A 54 -11.52 -1.04 -1.34
C LEU A 54 -11.36 -1.42 0.14
N GLY A 55 -10.21 -1.06 0.74
CA GLY A 55 -9.91 -1.26 2.15
C GLY A 55 -10.87 -0.49 3.06
N PHE A 56 -11.22 0.75 2.74
CA PHE A 56 -12.21 1.53 3.49
C PHE A 56 -13.62 0.94 3.40
N ILE A 57 -14.03 0.46 2.22
CA ILE A 57 -15.32 -0.20 2.07
C ILE A 57 -15.34 -1.50 2.92
N LEU A 58 -14.24 -2.24 2.97
CA LEU A 58 -14.10 -3.40 3.86
C LEU A 58 -14.09 -3.00 5.33
N TYR A 59 -13.42 -1.91 5.68
CA TYR A 59 -13.31 -1.43 7.06
C TYR A 59 -14.69 -1.22 7.70
N VAL A 60 -15.64 -0.68 6.95
CA VAL A 60 -17.02 -0.46 7.42
C VAL A 60 -17.86 -1.75 7.49
N LYS A 61 -17.48 -2.80 6.76
CA LYS A 61 -18.27 -4.05 6.62
C LYS A 61 -17.68 -5.26 7.34
N SER A 62 -16.41 -5.21 7.70
CA SER A 62 -15.65 -6.36 8.17
C SER A 62 -16.02 -6.72 9.61
N PRO A 63 -16.27 -8.00 9.94
CA PRO A 63 -16.47 -8.44 11.31
C PRO A 63 -15.18 -8.31 12.16
N LYS A 64 -14.02 -8.11 11.53
CA LYS A 64 -12.74 -7.86 12.22
C LYS A 64 -12.55 -6.40 12.64
N VAL A 65 -13.47 -5.51 12.28
CA VAL A 65 -13.46 -4.10 12.68
C VAL A 65 -14.67 -3.86 13.58
N GLN A 66 -14.44 -3.85 14.89
CA GLN A 66 -15.47 -3.66 15.90
C GLN A 66 -14.96 -2.74 17.01
N PHE A 67 -15.83 -1.84 17.48
CA PHE A 67 -15.51 -0.83 18.49
C PHE A 67 -16.37 -1.06 19.74
N PHE A 68 -15.92 -1.96 20.61
CA PHE A 68 -16.52 -2.24 21.92
C PHE A 68 -15.56 -1.82 23.04
N ASP A 69 -16.03 -1.71 24.28
CA ASP A 69 -15.18 -1.31 25.40
C ASP A 69 -13.98 -2.26 25.55
N GLY A 70 -12.77 -1.71 25.46
CA GLY A 70 -11.53 -2.48 25.54
C GLY A 70 -11.06 -3.12 24.24
N TRP A 71 -11.68 -2.85 23.08
CA TRP A 71 -11.23 -3.37 21.77
C TRP A 71 -9.74 -3.11 21.46
N MET A 72 -9.19 -2.00 21.97
CA MET A 72 -7.76 -1.66 21.87
C MET A 72 -6.85 -2.63 22.63
N LYS A 73 -7.35 -3.39 23.60
CA LYS A 73 -6.57 -4.41 24.31
C LYS A 73 -6.47 -5.70 23.49
N ASP A 74 -7.50 -6.01 22.70
CA ASP A 74 -7.50 -7.16 21.81
C ASP A 74 -6.65 -6.90 20.57
N SER A 75 -5.65 -7.77 20.32
CA SER A 75 -4.71 -7.58 19.22
C SER A 75 -5.36 -7.64 17.84
N LEU A 76 -6.41 -8.45 17.66
CA LEU A 76 -7.08 -8.60 16.37
C LEU A 76 -7.86 -7.32 16.03
N TYR A 77 -8.71 -6.88 16.95
CA TYR A 77 -9.54 -5.68 16.72
C TYR A 77 -8.68 -4.41 16.67
N ARG A 78 -7.66 -4.27 17.53
CA ARG A 78 -6.71 -3.15 17.45
C ARG A 78 -5.99 -3.10 16.11
N PHE A 79 -5.54 -4.25 15.61
CA PHE A 79 -4.82 -4.29 14.34
C PHE A 79 -5.70 -3.84 13.17
N TYR A 80 -6.87 -4.45 12.97
CA TYR A 80 -7.74 -4.12 11.83
C TYR A 80 -8.42 -2.76 11.98
N GLY A 81 -8.77 -2.37 13.20
CA GLY A 81 -9.43 -1.09 13.50
C GLY A 81 -8.48 0.11 13.58
N MET A 82 -7.17 -0.08 13.75
CA MET A 82 -6.23 1.04 13.87
C MET A 82 -4.93 0.82 13.11
N GLU A 83 -4.16 -0.21 13.46
CA GLU A 83 -2.76 -0.35 13.01
C GLU A 83 -2.65 -0.58 11.49
N HIS A 84 -3.51 -1.44 10.95
CA HIS A 84 -3.58 -1.74 9.52
C HIS A 84 -4.01 -0.50 8.72
N LEU A 85 -5.11 0.13 9.12
CA LEU A 85 -5.66 1.30 8.44
C LEU A 85 -4.65 2.46 8.44
N LEU A 86 -4.07 2.76 9.61
CA LEU A 86 -3.13 3.86 9.77
C LEU A 86 -1.86 3.63 8.94
N GLY A 87 -1.30 2.42 8.98
CA GLY A 87 -0.13 2.09 8.18
C GLY A 87 -0.39 2.18 6.67
N MET A 88 -1.53 1.65 6.20
CA MET A 88 -1.91 1.77 4.79
C MET A 88 -2.12 3.22 4.36
N PHE A 89 -2.76 4.04 5.21
CA PHE A 89 -2.96 5.46 4.93
C PHE A 89 -1.63 6.22 4.84
N ILE A 90 -0.71 6.01 5.80
CA ILE A 90 0.64 6.60 5.77
C ILE A 90 1.38 6.18 4.49
N ALA A 91 1.34 4.90 4.13
CA ALA A 91 1.98 4.42 2.91
C ALA A 91 1.41 5.09 1.65
N VAL A 92 0.09 5.24 1.55
CA VAL A 92 -0.55 5.95 0.42
C VAL A 92 -0.06 7.38 0.34
N VAL A 93 -0.04 8.12 1.46
CA VAL A 93 0.46 9.51 1.49
C VAL A 93 1.92 9.59 1.02
N LEU A 94 2.80 8.69 1.48
CA LEU A 94 4.20 8.65 1.04
C LEU A 94 4.31 8.37 -0.46
N ILE A 95 3.60 7.37 -0.98
CA ILE A 95 3.59 7.05 -2.41
C ILE A 95 3.09 8.25 -3.23
N THR A 96 2.05 8.95 -2.78
CA THR A 96 1.55 10.19 -3.42
C THR A 96 2.59 11.29 -3.45
N ILE A 97 3.31 11.51 -2.34
CA ILE A 97 4.40 12.49 -2.27
C ILE A 97 5.53 12.11 -3.23
N GLY A 98 5.93 10.82 -3.24
CA GLY A 98 6.96 10.29 -4.12
C GLY A 98 6.65 10.53 -5.59
N TYR A 99 5.44 10.15 -6.02
CA TYR A 99 4.97 10.38 -7.39
C TYR A 99 4.89 11.87 -7.72
N SER A 100 4.32 12.68 -6.83
CA SER A 100 4.10 14.10 -7.09
C SER A 100 5.40 14.89 -7.17
N LYS A 101 6.43 14.52 -6.40
CA LYS A 101 7.77 15.09 -6.53
C LYS A 101 8.45 14.61 -7.81
N SER A 102 8.38 13.31 -8.13
CA SER A 102 8.93 12.75 -9.38
C SER A 102 8.34 13.44 -10.62
N LYS A 103 7.01 13.65 -10.65
CA LYS A 103 6.31 14.28 -11.78
C LYS A 103 6.76 15.72 -12.07
N ARG A 104 7.18 16.46 -11.04
CA ARG A 104 7.54 17.90 -11.11
C ARG A 104 9.04 18.15 -11.29
N ALA A 105 9.88 17.11 -11.19
CA ALA A 105 11.32 17.23 -11.37
C ALA A 105 11.71 17.36 -12.85
N ASN A 106 12.87 17.97 -13.10
CA ASN A 106 13.34 18.30 -14.46
C ASN A 106 14.30 17.24 -15.01
N THR A 107 15.27 16.81 -14.20
CA THR A 107 16.28 15.82 -14.62
C THR A 107 15.87 14.39 -14.26
N ALA A 108 16.39 13.38 -14.97
CA ALA A 108 16.10 11.98 -14.68
C ALA A 108 16.48 11.59 -13.23
N ALA A 109 17.65 12.04 -12.77
CA ALA A 109 18.12 11.77 -11.41
C ALA A 109 17.17 12.33 -10.33
N GLU A 110 16.69 13.57 -10.52
CA GLU A 110 15.73 14.21 -9.61
C GLU A 110 14.35 13.53 -9.67
N LYS A 111 13.95 12.95 -10.81
CA LYS A 111 12.71 12.20 -10.94
C LYS A 111 12.77 10.85 -10.22
N PHE A 112 13.91 10.16 -10.25
CA PHE A 112 14.07 8.87 -9.58
C PHE A 112 14.30 8.98 -8.07
N LYS A 113 14.99 10.02 -7.59
CA LYS A 113 15.28 10.22 -6.15
C LYS A 113 14.04 10.09 -5.23
N PRO A 114 12.91 10.79 -5.48
CA PRO A 114 11.73 10.67 -4.63
C PRO A 114 11.09 9.28 -4.73
N ILE A 115 11.16 8.60 -5.88
CA ILE A 115 10.66 7.22 -6.01
C ILE A 115 11.49 6.29 -5.12
N LYS A 116 12.84 6.36 -5.20
CA LYS A 116 13.73 5.56 -4.35
C LYS A 116 13.40 5.69 -2.86
N ILE A 117 13.19 6.93 -2.39
CA ILE A 117 13.00 7.19 -0.96
C ILE A 117 11.57 6.85 -0.54
N PHE A 118 10.58 7.51 -1.14
CA PHE A 118 9.20 7.42 -0.67
C PHE A 118 8.56 6.08 -0.99
N TYR A 119 8.86 5.47 -2.14
CA TYR A 119 8.28 4.15 -2.47
C TYR A 119 8.93 3.03 -1.66
N LEU A 120 10.22 3.13 -1.34
CA LEU A 120 10.87 2.15 -0.47
C LEU A 120 10.30 2.19 0.95
N ILE A 121 10.17 3.39 1.54
CA ILE A 121 9.55 3.55 2.86
C ILE A 121 8.09 3.10 2.82
N GLY A 122 7.34 3.52 1.79
CA GLY A 122 5.95 3.09 1.59
C GLY A 122 5.80 1.58 1.47
N LEU A 123 6.70 0.91 0.73
CA LEU A 123 6.70 -0.55 0.60
C LEU A 123 6.94 -1.24 1.94
N ILE A 124 7.92 -0.77 2.71
CA ILE A 124 8.21 -1.33 4.04
C ILE A 124 6.99 -1.22 4.95
N ILE A 125 6.32 -0.07 4.97
CA ILE A 125 5.10 0.13 5.76
C ILE A 125 3.97 -0.78 5.27
N ILE A 126 3.76 -0.89 3.96
CA ILE A 126 2.76 -1.81 3.38
C ILE A 126 3.03 -3.24 3.85
N LEU A 127 4.27 -3.73 3.71
CA LEU A 127 4.64 -5.08 4.10
C LEU A 127 4.47 -5.30 5.61
N ALA A 128 4.80 -4.33 6.46
CA ALA A 128 4.62 -4.43 7.91
C ALA A 128 3.13 -4.43 8.33
N SER A 129 2.29 -3.71 7.59
CA SER A 129 0.87 -3.54 7.88
C SER A 129 -0.02 -4.59 7.22
N ILE A 130 0.49 -5.53 6.43
CA ILE A 130 -0.31 -6.64 5.90
C ILE A 130 -0.49 -7.74 6.97
N PRO A 131 -1.72 -8.25 7.19
CA PRO A 131 -1.96 -9.41 8.05
C PRO A 131 -1.53 -10.70 7.33
N TRP A 132 -0.23 -10.96 7.29
CA TRP A 132 0.32 -12.18 6.73
C TRP A 132 -0.12 -13.42 7.51
N PRO A 133 -0.16 -14.62 6.89
CA PRO A 133 -0.59 -15.84 7.56
C PRO A 133 0.32 -16.28 8.72
N PHE A 134 1.59 -15.87 8.72
CA PHE A 134 2.49 -16.10 9.86
C PHE A 134 2.19 -15.21 11.07
N ARG A 135 1.25 -14.26 10.97
CA ARG A 135 0.71 -13.49 12.11
C ARG A 135 -0.53 -14.19 12.64
N ALA A 136 -0.35 -15.39 13.21
CA ALA A 136 -1.43 -16.31 13.59
C ALA A 136 -2.57 -15.64 14.38
N ASN A 137 -2.25 -14.75 15.32
CA ASN A 137 -3.22 -14.05 16.18
C ASN A 137 -4.13 -13.05 15.43
N LEU A 138 -3.85 -12.74 14.16
CA LEU A 138 -4.63 -11.80 13.35
C LEU A 138 -5.57 -12.53 12.35
N GLY A 139 -5.48 -13.86 12.24
CA GLY A 139 -6.21 -14.62 11.22
C GLY A 139 -5.87 -14.15 9.80
N GLY A 140 -4.58 -13.89 9.56
CA GLY A 140 -4.05 -13.46 8.27
C GLY A 140 -4.07 -14.56 7.22
N ALA A 141 -4.04 -14.17 5.94
CA ALA A 141 -4.08 -15.10 4.81
C ALA A 141 -3.31 -14.55 3.60
N TRP A 142 -2.86 -15.46 2.73
CA TRP A 142 -2.28 -15.08 1.44
C TRP A 142 -3.31 -14.51 0.47
N PHE A 143 -4.58 -14.89 0.61
CA PHE A 143 -5.72 -14.40 -0.16
C PHE A 143 -6.93 -14.19 0.75
#